data_AF-A0AAV3GTW9-F1
#
_entry.id   AF-A0AAV3GTW9-F1
#
_cell.length_a   1.000
_cell.length_b   1.000
_cell.length_c   1.000
_cell.angle_alpha   90.00
_cell.angle_beta   90.00
_cell.angle_gamma   90.00
#
_symmetry.space_group_name_H-M   'P 1'
#
loop_
_entity.id
_entity.type
_entity.pdbx_description
1 polymer ?
#
loop_
_entity_poly.entity_id
_entity_poly.type
_entity_poly.pdbx_seq_one_letter_code
_entity_poly.pdbx_strand_id
1 'polypeptide(L)'
;MNENKLIKLGVAGAVIVGIGVIGGFKFFEKIDNGYVGVRYSMNGGIKDEALTQGVKFVGIDKVIQYPIRLQTIQSKNISVSTSDGKKTTIDIKYDYKVDSTKAAKMYKEFGNITSEDIESGWLKSKLQKVAREVYAKYSLLDVLSGDSSKVEAEVLTNFAKSVESKGFEVEDVTLGVPDVDKETQKSIDAIIRAGQENEKAKLDAETAKTQADSEAYKKTKAAEAEAESNRKVAESVTDNLIRYEEAQARKKHGWVTVNGADTVVTDEAGK
;
A
#
# COMPACT_ATOMS: atom_id res chain seq x y z
N MET A 1 -60.91 62.20 7.37
CA MET A 1 -60.53 60.79 7.14
C MET A 1 -59.97 60.27 8.46
N ASN A 2 -60.64 59.31 9.11
CA ASN A 2 -60.36 58.94 10.50
C ASN A 2 -58.90 58.53 10.72
N GLU A 3 -58.25 59.14 11.70
CA GLU A 3 -56.86 58.89 12.10
C GLU A 3 -56.60 57.39 12.36
N ASN A 4 -57.58 56.70 12.95
CA ASN A 4 -57.58 55.25 13.15
C ASN A 4 -57.56 54.42 11.84
N LYS A 5 -58.08 54.95 10.72
CA LYS A 5 -58.00 54.27 9.40
C LYS A 5 -56.59 54.39 8.81
N LEU A 6 -55.92 55.53 8.98
CA LEU A 6 -54.56 55.76 8.53
C LEU A 6 -53.54 54.92 9.31
N ILE A 7 -53.69 54.83 10.63
CA ILE A 7 -52.83 53.98 11.48
C ILE A 7 -53.01 52.49 11.14
N LYS A 8 -54.26 52.02 10.95
CA LYS A 8 -54.53 50.63 10.52
C LYS A 8 -53.95 50.32 9.13
N LEU A 9 -53.97 51.27 8.20
CA LEU A 9 -53.38 51.12 6.86
C LEU A 9 -51.84 51.07 6.92
N GLY A 10 -51.23 51.90 7.77
CA GLY A 10 -49.78 51.89 7.99
C GLY A 10 -49.28 50.59 8.62
N VAL A 11 -50.00 50.07 9.62
CA VAL A 11 -49.69 48.78 10.25
C VAL A 11 -49.90 47.61 9.26
N ALA A 12 -50.97 47.62 8.48
CA ALA A 12 -51.20 46.61 7.45
C ALA A 12 -50.10 46.63 6.36
N GLY A 13 -49.68 47.81 5.93
CA GLY A 13 -48.57 47.98 4.98
C GLY A 13 -47.25 47.45 5.53
N ALA A 14 -46.92 47.76 6.79
CA ALA A 14 -45.71 47.27 7.45
C ALA A 14 -45.69 45.74 7.60
N VAL A 15 -46.84 45.12 7.89
CA VAL A 15 -46.97 43.65 7.97
C VAL A 15 -46.78 43.00 6.59
N ILE A 16 -47.33 43.57 5.52
CA ILE A 16 -47.15 43.07 4.15
C ILE A 16 -45.69 43.18 3.72
N VAL A 17 -45.02 44.29 4.02
CA VAL A 17 -43.59 44.45 3.72
C VAL A 17 -42.74 43.48 4.54
N GLY A 18 -43.06 43.29 5.83
CA GLY A 18 -42.36 42.32 6.69
C GLY A 18 -42.50 40.88 6.19
N ILE A 19 -43.72 40.47 5.81
CA ILE A 19 -43.97 39.15 5.21
C ILE A 19 -43.30 39.03 3.84
N GLY A 20 -43.28 40.09 3.03
CA GLY A 20 -42.61 40.13 1.73
C GLY A 20 -41.10 39.99 1.83
N VAL A 21 -40.47 40.60 2.85
CA VAL A 21 -39.03 40.47 3.10
C VAL A 21 -38.69 39.07 3.62
N ILE A 22 -39.44 38.56 4.60
CA ILE A 22 -39.24 37.20 5.15
C ILE A 22 -39.51 36.12 4.09
N GLY A 23 -40.56 36.29 3.29
CA GLY A 23 -40.85 35.43 2.14
C GLY A 23 -39.82 35.57 1.02
N GLY A 24 -39.27 36.77 0.83
CA GLY A 24 -38.18 37.06 -0.10
C GLY A 24 -36.92 36.22 0.15
N PHE A 25 -36.55 36.06 1.43
CA PHE A 25 -35.39 35.25 1.83
C PHE A 25 -35.56 33.75 1.58
N LYS A 26 -36.80 33.23 1.55
CA LYS A 26 -37.07 31.81 1.21
C LYS A 26 -36.73 31.45 -0.23
N PHE A 27 -36.53 32.43 -1.11
CA PHE A 27 -36.20 32.19 -2.51
C PHE A 27 -34.69 32.11 -2.79
N PHE A 28 -33.84 32.33 -1.79
CA PHE A 28 -32.39 32.24 -1.92
C PHE A 28 -31.86 31.06 -1.09
N GLU A 29 -31.08 30.19 -1.73
CA GLU A 29 -30.38 29.10 -1.06
C GLU A 29 -28.87 29.39 -1.09
N LYS A 30 -28.20 29.14 0.03
CA LYS A 30 -26.74 29.20 0.10
C LYS A 30 -26.18 27.80 -0.09
N ILE A 31 -25.41 27.62 -1.15
CA ILE A 31 -24.67 26.38 -1.37
C ILE A 31 -23.32 26.52 -0.69
N ASP A 32 -23.04 25.60 0.23
CA ASP A 32 -21.83 25.66 1.02
C ASP A 32 -20.58 25.37 0.18
N ASN A 33 -19.45 25.87 0.64
CA ASN A 33 -18.17 25.63 -0.04
C ASN A 33 -17.84 24.13 -0.02
N GLY A 34 -17.45 23.59 -1.17
CA GLY A 34 -17.21 22.15 -1.33
C GLY A 34 -18.47 21.32 -1.56
N TYR A 35 -19.60 21.95 -1.88
CA TYR A 35 -20.83 21.29 -2.30
C TYR A 35 -21.33 21.79 -3.65
N VAL A 36 -22.10 20.95 -4.34
CA VAL A 36 -22.87 21.30 -5.53
C VAL A 36 -24.35 21.10 -5.26
N GLY A 37 -25.18 22.08 -5.60
CA GLY A 37 -26.62 22.03 -5.38
C GLY A 37 -27.37 21.52 -6.60
N VAL A 38 -28.20 20.48 -6.46
CA VAL A 38 -29.13 20.06 -7.51
C VAL A 38 -30.53 20.55 -7.17
N ARG A 39 -31.13 21.23 -8.14
CA ARG A 39 -32.45 21.88 -7.99
C ARG A 39 -33.57 20.96 -8.49
N TYR A 40 -34.54 20.73 -7.61
CA TYR A 40 -35.77 20.03 -7.91
C TYR A 40 -36.98 20.96 -7.85
N SER A 41 -37.66 21.12 -8.98
CA SER A 41 -38.89 21.90 -9.08
C SER A 41 -40.11 21.00 -8.93
N MET A 42 -41.01 21.34 -8.01
CA MET A 42 -42.25 20.59 -7.75
C MET A 42 -43.21 20.56 -8.95
N ASN A 43 -43.02 21.44 -9.96
CA ASN A 43 -43.89 21.57 -11.13
C ASN A 43 -43.19 21.29 -12.48
N GLY A 44 -41.97 20.75 -12.46
CA GLY A 44 -41.18 20.57 -13.71
C GLY A 44 -40.04 19.56 -13.63
N GLY A 45 -39.88 18.85 -12.51
CA GLY A 45 -38.81 17.90 -12.32
C GLY A 45 -37.45 18.57 -12.07
N ILE A 46 -36.39 17.89 -12.47
CA ILE A 46 -35.00 18.28 -12.17
C ILE A 46 -34.53 19.25 -13.24
N LYS A 47 -34.01 20.41 -12.83
CA LYS A 47 -33.32 21.31 -13.75
C LYS A 47 -31.90 20.76 -13.95
N ASP A 48 -31.51 20.55 -15.20
CA ASP A 48 -30.27 19.86 -15.57
C ASP A 48 -28.97 20.58 -15.15
N GLU A 49 -29.09 21.82 -14.67
CA GLU A 49 -27.95 22.61 -14.21
C GLU A 49 -27.68 22.39 -12.72
N ALA A 50 -26.48 21.88 -12.44
CA ALA A 50 -25.92 21.83 -11.11
C ALA A 50 -25.49 23.25 -10.67
N LEU A 51 -25.95 23.69 -9.51
CA LEU A 51 -25.68 25.01 -8.96
C LEU A 51 -24.31 25.01 -8.26
N THR A 52 -23.44 25.92 -8.67
CA THR A 52 -22.14 26.15 -8.04
C THR A 52 -22.27 26.79 -6.66
N GLN A 53 -21.20 26.72 -5.86
CA GLN A 53 -21.09 27.36 -4.55
C GLN A 53 -21.50 28.85 -4.55
N GLY A 54 -22.06 29.30 -3.42
CA GLY A 54 -22.50 30.67 -3.20
C GLY A 54 -24.02 30.82 -3.04
N VAL A 55 -24.48 32.07 -2.89
CA VAL A 55 -25.91 32.38 -2.75
C VAL A 55 -26.54 32.36 -4.13
N LYS A 56 -27.54 31.50 -4.34
CA LYS A 56 -28.26 31.35 -5.61
C LYS A 56 -29.74 31.58 -5.39
N PHE A 57 -30.36 32.34 -6.29
CA PHE A 57 -31.83 32.47 -6.32
C PHE A 57 -32.43 31.19 -6.88
N VAL A 58 -33.20 30.47 -6.06
CA VAL A 58 -33.80 29.16 -6.36
C VAL A 58 -35.32 29.17 -6.43
N GLY A 59 -35.96 30.30 -6.11
CA GLY A 59 -37.41 30.37 -6.13
C GLY A 59 -38.00 29.41 -5.08
N ILE A 60 -39.07 28.70 -5.44
CA ILE A 60 -39.73 27.70 -4.58
C ILE A 60 -39.11 26.29 -4.72
N ASP A 61 -38.07 26.15 -5.55
CA ASP A 61 -37.48 24.86 -5.86
C ASP A 61 -36.64 24.38 -4.68
N LYS A 62 -36.67 23.07 -4.40
CA LYS A 62 -35.83 22.45 -3.37
C LYS A 62 -34.41 22.25 -3.90
N VAL A 63 -33.41 22.44 -3.06
CA VAL A 63 -32.01 22.17 -3.39
C VAL A 63 -31.49 21.06 -2.49
N ILE A 64 -30.92 20.02 -3.08
CA ILE A 64 -30.12 19.03 -2.35
C ILE A 64 -28.66 19.28 -2.67
N GLN A 65 -27.83 19.31 -1.63
CA GLN A 65 -26.39 19.55 -1.75
C GLN A 65 -25.63 18.24 -1.70
N TYR A 66 -24.71 18.05 -2.66
CA TYR A 66 -23.82 16.90 -2.72
C TYR A 66 -22.35 17.34 -2.57
N PRO A 67 -21.53 16.61 -1.80
CA PRO A 67 -20.16 17.00 -1.54
C PRO A 67 -19.29 16.78 -2.79
N ILE A 68 -18.70 17.86 -3.31
CA ILE A 68 -17.66 17.81 -4.34
C ILE A 68 -16.24 17.80 -3.71
N ARG A 69 -16.17 17.98 -2.40
CA ARG A 69 -14.95 17.78 -1.59
C ARG A 69 -14.89 16.33 -1.11
N LEU A 70 -13.69 15.85 -0.84
CA LEU A 70 -13.46 14.51 -0.29
C LEU A 70 -14.25 14.29 1.01
N GLN A 71 -14.99 13.19 1.04
CA GLN A 71 -15.65 12.63 2.22
C GLN A 71 -15.02 11.29 2.55
N THR A 72 -14.60 11.13 3.80
CA THR A 72 -14.10 9.85 4.33
C THR A 72 -15.23 9.11 5.00
N ILE A 73 -15.59 7.94 4.46
CA ILE A 73 -16.65 7.09 5.02
C ILE A 73 -16.04 5.83 5.59
N GLN A 74 -16.42 5.49 6.83
CA GLN A 74 -16.03 4.24 7.46
C GLN A 74 -17.21 3.26 7.45
N SER A 75 -17.11 2.24 6.61
CA SER A 75 -18.04 1.12 6.57
C SER A 75 -17.57 0.01 7.49
N LYS A 76 -18.22 -0.10 8.65
CA LYS A 76 -17.91 -1.13 9.64
C LYS A 76 -18.65 -2.44 9.40
N ASN A 77 -18.06 -3.53 9.87
CA ASN A 77 -18.66 -4.85 9.91
C ASN A 77 -19.07 -5.42 8.54
N ILE A 78 -18.18 -5.34 7.56
CA ILE A 78 -18.39 -5.91 6.23
C ILE A 78 -18.04 -7.39 6.25
N SER A 79 -19.06 -8.25 6.20
CA SER A 79 -18.86 -9.70 6.16
C SER A 79 -18.47 -10.17 4.76
N VAL A 80 -17.29 -10.80 4.69
CA VAL A 80 -16.67 -11.34 3.48
C VAL A 80 -16.28 -12.80 3.69
N SER A 81 -16.00 -13.49 2.59
CA SER A 81 -15.49 -14.86 2.61
C SER A 81 -14.29 -14.94 1.68
N THR A 82 -13.21 -15.53 2.18
CA THR A 82 -11.96 -15.70 1.45
C THR A 82 -11.99 -16.96 0.58
N SER A 83 -11.03 -17.12 -0.32
CA SER A 83 -10.95 -18.24 -1.27
C SER A 83 -10.82 -19.61 -0.59
N ASP A 84 -10.29 -19.64 0.63
CA ASP A 84 -10.18 -20.81 1.51
C ASP A 84 -11.47 -21.11 2.32
N GLY A 85 -12.55 -20.37 2.05
CA GLY A 85 -13.86 -20.55 2.67
C GLY A 85 -13.99 -20.01 4.10
N LYS A 86 -12.98 -19.29 4.61
CA LYS A 86 -13.07 -18.64 5.93
C LYS A 86 -13.97 -17.41 5.84
N LYS A 87 -14.88 -17.28 6.81
CA LYS A 87 -15.75 -16.11 6.96
C LYS A 87 -15.11 -15.15 7.94
N THR A 88 -15.01 -13.89 7.55
CA THR A 88 -14.44 -12.84 8.39
C THR A 88 -15.22 -11.54 8.18
N THR A 89 -14.98 -10.61 9.09
CA THR A 89 -15.57 -9.28 9.08
C THR A 89 -14.44 -8.26 8.98
N ILE A 90 -14.57 -7.31 8.07
CA ILE A 90 -13.59 -6.25 7.85
C ILE A 90 -14.25 -4.89 8.00
N ASP A 91 -13.48 -3.91 8.47
CA ASP A 91 -13.83 -2.51 8.39
C ASP A 91 -13.17 -1.93 7.15
N ILE A 92 -13.91 -1.20 6.32
CA ILE A 92 -13.38 -0.56 5.12
C ILE A 92 -13.57 0.95 5.26
N LYS A 93 -12.50 1.70 4.99
CA LYS A 93 -12.57 3.16 4.82
C LYS A 93 -12.39 3.49 3.35
N TYR A 94 -13.16 4.44 2.85
CA TYR A 94 -12.98 4.94 1.50
C TYR A 94 -13.20 6.44 1.45
N ASP A 95 -12.44 7.08 0.58
CA ASP A 95 -12.54 8.50 0.30
C ASP A 95 -13.22 8.69 -1.05
N TYR A 96 -14.30 9.47 -1.06
CA TYR A 96 -15.05 9.74 -2.28
C TYR A 96 -15.43 11.21 -2.41
N LYS A 97 -15.71 11.64 -3.64
CA LYS A 97 -16.32 12.92 -3.95
C LYS A 97 -17.31 12.76 -5.10
N VAL A 98 -18.23 13.71 -5.24
CA VAL A 98 -19.17 13.73 -6.37
C VAL A 98 -18.58 14.55 -7.52
N ASP A 99 -18.66 13.99 -8.73
CA ASP A 99 -18.37 14.71 -9.96
C ASP A 99 -19.46 15.77 -10.18
N SER A 100 -19.06 17.04 -10.07
CA SER A 100 -19.96 18.19 -10.21
C SER A 100 -20.74 18.18 -11.55
N THR A 101 -20.15 17.63 -12.61
CA THR A 101 -20.77 17.58 -13.94
C THR A 101 -21.88 16.53 -14.03
N LYS A 102 -21.84 15.50 -13.17
CA LYS A 102 -22.80 14.39 -13.13
C LYS A 102 -23.81 14.50 -12.00
N ALA A 103 -23.70 15.48 -11.12
CA ALA A 103 -24.57 15.66 -9.96
C ALA A 103 -26.08 15.70 -10.32
N ALA A 104 -26.45 16.39 -11.40
CA ALA A 104 -27.85 16.42 -11.86
C ALA A 104 -28.36 15.04 -12.32
N LYS A 105 -27.51 14.25 -13.00
CA LYS A 105 -27.82 12.88 -13.43
C LYS A 105 -27.91 11.93 -12.24
N MET A 106 -27.03 12.08 -11.26
CA MET A 106 -27.06 11.34 -10.00
C MET A 106 -28.40 11.55 -9.29
N TYR A 107 -28.84 12.80 -9.12
CA TYR A 107 -30.14 13.09 -8.52
C TYR A 107 -31.31 12.45 -9.27
N LYS A 108 -31.29 12.40 -10.61
CA LYS A 108 -32.33 11.73 -11.42
C LYS A 108 -32.46 10.23 -11.09
N GLU A 109 -31.34 9.59 -10.80
CA GLU A 109 -31.26 8.14 -10.55
C GLU A 109 -31.64 7.79 -9.10
N PHE A 110 -31.18 8.60 -8.15
CA PHE A 110 -31.34 8.35 -6.72
C PHE A 110 -32.59 9.02 -6.13
N GLY A 111 -33.11 10.05 -6.79
CA GLY A 111 -34.24 10.83 -6.32
C GLY A 111 -33.87 11.82 -5.20
N ASN A 112 -34.87 12.19 -4.40
CA ASN A 112 -34.74 13.14 -3.29
C ASN A 112 -34.14 12.45 -2.05
N ILE A 113 -32.92 11.96 -2.16
CA ILE A 113 -32.16 11.36 -1.04
C ILE A 113 -30.87 12.14 -0.80
N THR A 114 -30.44 12.19 0.46
CA THR A 114 -29.23 12.92 0.84
C THR A 114 -27.96 12.13 0.52
N SER A 115 -26.80 12.76 0.68
CA SER A 115 -25.52 12.09 0.50
C SER A 115 -25.36 10.93 1.49
N GLU A 116 -25.81 11.12 2.73
CA GLU A 116 -25.74 10.12 3.81
C GLU A 116 -26.65 8.91 3.54
N ASP A 117 -27.82 9.12 2.93
CA ASP A 117 -28.72 8.04 2.51
C ASP A 117 -28.07 7.19 1.40
N ILE A 118 -27.38 7.84 0.45
CA ILE A 118 -26.66 7.16 -0.62
C ILE A 118 -25.46 6.38 -0.06
N GLU A 119 -24.70 7.00 0.86
CA GLU A 119 -23.56 6.40 1.55
C GLU A 119 -23.96 5.13 2.31
N SER A 120 -24.98 5.22 3.17
CA SER A 120 -25.43 4.14 4.04
C SER A 120 -26.21 3.05 3.30
N GLY A 121 -26.83 3.39 2.16
CA GLY A 121 -27.58 2.47 1.32
C GLY A 121 -26.76 1.94 0.14
N TRP A 122 -26.80 2.66 -0.98
CA TRP A 122 -26.31 2.17 -2.26
C TRP A 122 -24.79 2.02 -2.32
N LEU A 123 -24.02 3.01 -1.85
CA LEU A 123 -22.55 2.94 -1.83
C LEU A 123 -22.07 1.81 -0.92
N LYS A 124 -22.61 1.69 0.29
CA LYS A 124 -22.31 0.58 1.19
C LYS A 124 -22.63 -0.78 0.58
N SER A 125 -23.80 -0.94 -0.04
CA SER A 125 -24.18 -2.20 -0.71
C SER A 125 -23.21 -2.53 -1.86
N LYS A 126 -22.81 -1.51 -2.62
CA LYS A 126 -21.90 -1.69 -3.75
C LYS A 126 -20.49 -2.05 -3.29
N LEU A 127 -20.00 -1.38 -2.25
CA LEU A 127 -18.73 -1.70 -1.60
C LEU A 127 -18.74 -3.14 -1.05
N GLN A 128 -19.81 -3.55 -0.36
CA GLN A 128 -19.95 -4.93 0.13
C GLN A 128 -19.88 -5.96 -0.98
N LYS A 129 -20.54 -5.69 -2.12
CA LYS A 129 -20.50 -6.58 -3.29
C LYS A 129 -19.07 -6.69 -3.84
N VAL A 130 -18.41 -5.56 -4.08
CA VAL A 130 -17.04 -5.53 -4.62
C VAL A 130 -16.05 -6.18 -3.65
N ALA A 131 -16.13 -5.87 -2.36
CA ALA A 131 -15.28 -6.47 -1.34
C ALA A 131 -15.43 -8.00 -1.32
N ARG A 132 -16.66 -8.53 -1.39
CA ARG A 132 -16.88 -9.99 -1.48
C ARG A 132 -16.29 -10.60 -2.74
N GLU A 133 -16.46 -9.95 -3.89
CA GLU A 133 -15.92 -10.43 -5.16
C GLU A 133 -14.39 -10.46 -5.19
N VAL A 134 -13.73 -9.47 -4.57
CA VAL A 134 -12.28 -9.43 -4.46
C VAL A 134 -11.79 -10.43 -3.42
N TYR A 135 -12.31 -10.41 -2.20
CA TYR A 135 -11.88 -11.31 -1.13
C TYR A 135 -12.05 -12.79 -1.48
N ALA A 136 -13.06 -13.16 -2.26
CA ALA A 136 -13.24 -14.53 -2.73
C ALA A 136 -12.09 -15.06 -3.60
N LYS A 137 -11.20 -14.19 -4.10
CA LYS A 137 -10.03 -14.57 -4.91
C LYS A 137 -8.77 -14.83 -4.09
N TYR A 138 -8.70 -14.33 -2.86
CA TYR A 138 -7.50 -14.37 -2.02
C TYR A 138 -7.74 -15.23 -0.77
N SER A 139 -6.70 -15.93 -0.30
CA SER A 139 -6.80 -16.66 0.98
C SER A 139 -6.78 -15.68 2.15
N LEU A 140 -7.22 -16.13 3.33
CA LEU A 140 -7.16 -15.28 4.52
C LEU A 140 -5.72 -14.85 4.86
N LEU A 141 -4.73 -15.72 4.60
CA LEU A 141 -3.32 -15.43 4.83
C LEU A 141 -2.78 -14.36 3.87
N ASP A 142 -3.20 -14.42 2.60
CA ASP A 142 -2.78 -13.45 1.57
C ASP A 142 -3.27 -12.05 1.94
N VAL A 143 -4.54 -11.93 2.34
CA VAL A 143 -5.15 -10.67 2.76
C VAL A 143 -4.48 -10.09 4.02
N LEU A 144 -3.96 -10.94 4.91
CA LEU A 144 -3.36 -10.49 6.18
C LEU A 144 -1.89 -10.09 6.08
N SER A 145 -1.13 -10.67 5.16
CA SER A 145 0.34 -10.59 5.23
C SER A 145 1.07 -10.39 3.90
N GLY A 146 0.65 -11.07 2.84
CA GLY A 146 1.40 -11.11 1.58
C GLY A 146 0.91 -10.11 0.53
N ASP A 147 -0.41 -9.99 0.39
CA ASP A 147 -1.06 -9.37 -0.76
C ASP A 147 -2.09 -8.31 -0.36
N SER A 148 -2.11 -7.85 0.91
CA SER A 148 -3.04 -6.84 1.41
C SER A 148 -3.11 -5.60 0.49
N SER A 149 -1.96 -5.07 0.06
CA SER A 149 -1.92 -3.92 -0.87
C SER A 149 -2.48 -4.23 -2.26
N LYS A 150 -2.36 -5.47 -2.75
CA LYS A 150 -2.97 -5.87 -4.03
C LYS A 150 -4.49 -5.96 -3.90
N VAL A 151 -4.96 -6.50 -2.77
CA VAL A 151 -6.39 -6.57 -2.43
C VAL A 151 -6.97 -5.16 -2.32
N GLU A 152 -6.30 -4.25 -1.62
CA GLU A 152 -6.67 -2.83 -1.53
C GLU A 152 -6.79 -2.18 -2.91
N ALA A 153 -5.75 -2.31 -3.74
CA ALA A 153 -5.74 -1.75 -5.09
C ALA A 153 -6.85 -2.33 -5.99
N GLU A 154 -7.15 -3.62 -5.87
CA GLU A 154 -8.21 -4.27 -6.62
C GLU A 154 -9.61 -3.84 -6.14
N VAL A 155 -9.82 -3.73 -4.82
CA VAL A 155 -11.06 -3.19 -4.25
C VAL A 155 -11.26 -1.75 -4.70
N LEU A 156 -10.24 -0.89 -4.60
CA LEU A 156 -10.29 0.50 -5.08
C LEU A 156 -10.69 0.55 -6.56
N THR A 157 -9.95 -0.17 -7.41
CA THR A 157 -10.18 -0.15 -8.87
C THR A 157 -11.58 -0.62 -9.23
N ASN A 158 -12.03 -1.73 -8.65
CA ASN A 158 -13.34 -2.31 -8.95
C ASN A 158 -14.46 -1.46 -8.36
N PHE A 159 -14.28 -0.90 -7.16
CA PHE A 159 -15.26 -0.05 -6.52
C PHE A 159 -15.42 1.26 -7.29
N ALA A 160 -14.33 1.96 -7.61
CA ALA A 160 -14.31 3.19 -8.39
C ALA A 160 -15.05 3.02 -9.73
N LYS A 161 -14.65 2.03 -10.55
CA LYS A 161 -15.31 1.72 -11.84
C LYS A 161 -16.81 1.50 -11.69
N SER A 162 -17.21 0.90 -10.58
CA SER A 162 -18.58 0.48 -10.36
C SER A 162 -19.51 1.62 -9.92
N VAL A 163 -18.95 2.71 -9.40
CA VAL A 163 -19.70 3.89 -8.92
C VAL A 163 -19.54 5.11 -9.83
N GLU A 164 -18.49 5.15 -10.65
CA GLU A 164 -18.18 6.23 -11.60
C GLU A 164 -19.34 6.56 -12.54
N SER A 165 -20.03 5.53 -13.05
CA SER A 165 -21.17 5.70 -13.96
C SER A 165 -22.33 6.49 -13.37
N LYS A 166 -22.43 6.54 -12.03
CA LYS A 166 -23.45 7.25 -11.26
C LYS A 166 -22.97 8.59 -10.72
N GLY A 167 -21.73 8.99 -11.01
CA GLY A 167 -21.18 10.31 -10.67
C GLY A 167 -20.34 10.38 -9.39
N PHE A 168 -19.93 9.23 -8.84
CA PHE A 168 -19.03 9.17 -7.70
C PHE A 168 -17.60 8.89 -8.15
N GLU A 169 -16.66 9.67 -7.64
CA GLU A 169 -15.23 9.45 -7.79
C GLU A 169 -14.68 8.93 -6.47
N VAL A 170 -14.03 7.77 -6.51
CA VAL A 170 -13.35 7.18 -5.33
C VAL A 170 -11.87 7.40 -5.51
N GLU A 171 -11.25 8.09 -4.56
CA GLU A 171 -9.81 8.39 -4.61
C GLU A 171 -8.98 7.36 -3.87
N ASP A 172 -9.46 6.89 -2.72
CA ASP A 172 -8.73 5.93 -1.89
C ASP A 172 -9.66 4.91 -1.24
N VAL A 173 -9.12 3.71 -1.00
CA VAL A 173 -9.75 2.66 -0.20
C VAL A 173 -8.69 2.07 0.72
N THR A 174 -8.94 2.14 2.03
CA THR A 174 -8.13 1.48 3.06
C THR A 174 -8.88 0.28 3.62
N LEU A 175 -8.24 -0.88 3.65
CA LEU A 175 -8.81 -2.09 4.23
C LEU A 175 -8.33 -2.26 5.68
N GLY A 176 -9.27 -2.49 6.60
CA GLY A 176 -8.96 -2.86 7.97
C GLY A 176 -8.53 -4.31 8.09
N VAL A 177 -7.96 -4.64 9.25
CA VAL A 177 -7.58 -6.01 9.59
C VAL A 177 -8.85 -6.88 9.73
N PRO A 178 -8.93 -8.03 9.04
CA PRO A 178 -9.97 -9.03 9.25
C PRO A 178 -10.09 -9.48 10.71
N ASP A 179 -11.31 -9.42 11.24
CA ASP A 179 -11.66 -9.99 12.54
C ASP A 179 -11.83 -11.50 12.41
N VAL A 180 -10.96 -12.25 13.08
CA VAL A 180 -10.90 -13.70 13.05
C VAL A 180 -10.89 -14.24 14.48
N ASP A 181 -11.41 -15.44 14.67
CA ASP A 181 -11.42 -16.06 15.99
C ASP A 181 -9.98 -16.35 16.48
N LYS A 182 -9.81 -16.43 17.80
CA LYS A 182 -8.49 -16.60 18.43
C LYS A 182 -7.76 -17.87 18.02
N GLU A 183 -8.48 -18.93 17.64
CA GLU A 183 -7.87 -20.19 17.22
C GLU A 183 -7.30 -20.03 15.81
N THR A 184 -8.09 -19.48 14.88
CA THR A 184 -7.65 -19.14 13.53
C THR A 184 -6.46 -18.18 13.54
N GLN A 185 -6.49 -17.14 14.38
CA GLN A 185 -5.36 -16.21 14.52
C GLN A 185 -4.08 -16.94 14.95
N LYS A 186 -4.16 -17.82 15.95
CA LYS A 186 -3.00 -18.61 16.39
C LYS A 186 -2.46 -19.51 15.28
N SER A 187 -3.33 -20.13 14.50
CA SER A 187 -2.91 -20.96 13.36
C SER A 187 -2.20 -20.12 12.30
N ILE A 188 -2.71 -18.93 11.99
CA ILE A 188 -2.10 -17.99 11.05
C ILE A 188 -0.73 -17.53 11.55
N ASP A 189 -0.64 -17.11 12.81
CA ASP A 189 0.63 -16.68 13.42
C ASP A 189 1.67 -17.82 13.39
N ALA A 190 1.24 -19.07 13.64
CA ALA A 190 2.10 -20.24 13.55
C ALA A 190 2.57 -20.50 12.11
N ILE A 191 1.71 -20.35 11.11
CA ILE A 191 2.05 -20.50 9.70
C ILE A 191 3.05 -19.40 9.28
N ILE A 192 2.80 -18.15 9.65
CA ILE A 192 3.71 -17.03 9.35
C ILE A 192 5.08 -17.29 9.98
N ARG A 193 5.10 -17.71 11.25
CA ARG A 193 6.35 -18.04 11.94
C ARG A 193 7.08 -19.20 11.27
N ALA A 194 6.39 -20.28 10.93
CA ALA A 194 6.99 -21.42 10.24
C ALA A 194 7.53 -21.03 8.86
N GLY A 195 6.82 -20.14 8.14
CA GLY A 195 7.28 -19.57 6.88
C GLY A 195 8.55 -18.76 7.03
N GLN A 196 8.64 -17.91 8.06
CA GLN A 196 9.84 -17.13 8.38
C GLN A 196 11.02 -18.02 8.80
N GLU A 197 10.77 -19.06 9.60
CA GLU A 197 11.79 -20.03 10.00
C GLU A 197 12.32 -20.82 8.80
N ASN A 198 11.45 -21.22 7.86
CA ASN A 198 11.84 -21.90 6.64
C ASN A 198 12.65 -20.97 5.70
N GLU A 199 12.21 -19.72 5.54
CA GLU A 199 12.94 -18.74 4.72
C GLU A 199 14.32 -18.44 5.30
N LYS A 200 14.40 -18.30 6.63
CA LYS A 200 15.68 -18.17 7.33
C LYS A 200 16.58 -19.39 7.08
N ALA A 201 16.05 -20.61 7.20
CA ALA A 201 16.83 -21.82 6.95
C ALA A 201 17.34 -21.91 5.50
N LYS A 202 16.55 -21.44 4.52
CA LYS A 202 17.00 -21.35 3.12
C LYS A 202 18.12 -20.33 2.95
N LEU A 203 17.97 -19.14 3.53
CA LEU A 203 18.99 -18.09 3.50
C LEU A 203 20.29 -18.56 4.18
N ASP A 204 20.19 -19.28 5.30
CA ASP A 204 21.33 -19.87 6.00
C ASP A 204 22.01 -20.94 5.14
N ALA A 205 21.24 -21.81 4.47
CA ALA A 205 21.77 -22.81 3.55
C ALA A 205 22.44 -22.19 2.32
N GLU A 206 21.85 -21.15 1.73
CA GLU A 206 22.42 -20.39 0.61
C GLU A 206 23.71 -19.67 1.01
N THR A 207 23.73 -19.10 2.23
CA THR A 207 24.93 -18.49 2.81
C THR A 207 26.02 -19.54 3.02
N ALA A 208 25.70 -20.69 3.59
CA ALA A 208 26.64 -21.79 3.79
C ALA A 208 27.21 -22.31 2.46
N LYS A 209 26.36 -22.45 1.43
CA LYS A 209 26.80 -22.81 0.08
C LYS A 209 27.74 -21.77 -0.50
N THR A 210 27.37 -20.50 -0.43
CA THR A 210 28.20 -19.38 -0.93
C THR A 210 29.55 -19.33 -0.21
N GLN A 211 29.55 -19.58 1.10
CA GLN A 211 30.78 -19.63 1.90
C GLN A 211 31.66 -20.82 1.48
N ALA A 212 31.09 -22.02 1.31
CA ALA A 212 31.83 -23.19 0.87
C ALA A 212 32.41 -23.00 -0.55
N ASP A 213 31.65 -22.41 -1.48
CA ASP A 213 32.12 -22.07 -2.83
C ASP A 213 33.26 -21.04 -2.78
N SER A 214 33.15 -20.04 -1.90
CA SER A 214 34.21 -19.04 -1.66
C SER A 214 35.49 -19.67 -1.09
N GLU A 215 35.36 -20.61 -0.14
CA GLU A 215 36.50 -21.33 0.43
C GLU A 215 37.17 -22.25 -0.59
N ALA A 216 36.39 -22.97 -1.39
CA ALA A 216 36.90 -23.78 -2.50
C ALA A 216 37.63 -22.91 -3.53
N TYR A 217 37.08 -21.74 -3.87
CA TYR A 217 37.72 -20.77 -4.76
C TYR A 217 39.03 -20.24 -4.18
N LYS A 218 39.07 -19.89 -2.88
CA LYS A 218 40.30 -19.47 -2.21
C LYS A 218 41.37 -20.55 -2.21
N LYS A 219 40.99 -21.81 -1.93
CA LYS A 219 41.92 -22.94 -1.89
C LYS A 219 42.51 -23.25 -3.28
N THR A 220 41.67 -23.23 -4.32
CA THR A 220 42.12 -23.42 -5.71
C THR A 220 43.05 -22.28 -6.13
N LYS A 221 42.69 -21.03 -5.86
CA LYS A 221 43.57 -19.87 -6.15
C LYS A 221 44.89 -19.91 -5.40
N ALA A 222 44.88 -20.32 -4.13
CA ALA A 222 46.11 -20.49 -3.36
C ALA A 222 47.01 -21.58 -3.94
N ALA A 223 46.43 -22.73 -4.31
CA ALA A 223 47.17 -23.83 -4.94
C ALA A 223 47.73 -23.44 -6.32
N GLU A 224 46.97 -22.71 -7.13
CA GLU A 224 47.44 -22.16 -8.41
C GLU A 224 48.60 -21.19 -8.21
N ALA A 225 48.50 -20.29 -7.23
CA ALA A 225 49.54 -19.33 -6.90
C ALA A 225 50.83 -20.01 -6.41
N GLU A 226 50.70 -21.05 -5.57
CA GLU A 226 51.83 -21.83 -5.08
C GLU A 226 52.50 -22.63 -6.22
N ALA A 227 51.71 -23.28 -7.08
CA ALA A 227 52.22 -23.99 -8.24
C ALA A 227 52.96 -23.05 -9.21
N GLU A 228 52.43 -21.85 -9.45
CA GLU A 228 53.09 -20.86 -10.30
C GLU A 228 54.38 -20.31 -9.65
N SER A 229 54.37 -20.07 -8.33
CA SER A 229 55.57 -19.69 -7.57
C SER A 229 56.66 -20.75 -7.67
N ASN A 230 56.31 -22.02 -7.43
CA ASN A 230 57.24 -23.15 -7.54
C ASN A 230 57.79 -23.30 -8.97
N ARG A 231 56.96 -23.08 -9.99
CA ARG A 231 57.42 -23.08 -11.39
C ARG A 231 58.42 -21.97 -11.66
N LYS A 232 58.15 -20.74 -11.21
CA LYS A 232 59.08 -19.60 -11.34
C LYS A 232 60.39 -19.81 -10.60
N VAL A 233 60.34 -20.39 -9.39
CA VAL A 233 61.54 -20.75 -8.63
C VAL A 233 62.34 -21.81 -9.39
N ALA A 234 61.72 -22.89 -9.84
CA ALA A 234 62.39 -23.93 -10.61
C ALA A 234 63.01 -23.40 -11.92
N GLU A 235 62.32 -22.49 -12.63
CA GLU A 235 62.85 -21.81 -13.81
C GLU A 235 64.06 -20.90 -13.48
N SER A 236 64.10 -20.31 -12.28
CA SER A 236 65.22 -19.46 -11.82
C SER A 236 66.43 -20.26 -11.32
N VAL A 237 66.22 -21.52 -10.90
CA VAL A 237 67.29 -22.44 -10.50
C VAL A 237 67.92 -23.03 -11.76
N THR A 238 68.95 -22.35 -12.27
CA THR A 238 69.75 -22.85 -13.39
C THR A 238 70.92 -23.69 -12.87
N ASP A 239 71.38 -24.68 -13.65
CA ASP A 239 72.55 -25.51 -13.30
C ASP A 239 73.80 -24.67 -13.00
N ASN A 240 73.96 -23.55 -13.70
CA ASN A 240 75.05 -22.60 -13.44
C ASN A 240 74.92 -21.92 -12.07
N LEU A 241 73.70 -21.59 -11.64
CA LEU A 241 73.44 -21.01 -10.32
C LEU A 241 73.68 -22.03 -9.21
N ILE A 242 73.25 -23.28 -9.39
CA ILE A 242 73.52 -24.38 -8.44
C ILE A 242 75.02 -24.56 -8.25
N ARG A 243 75.78 -24.68 -9.35
CA ARG A 243 77.25 -24.85 -9.29
C ARG A 243 77.94 -23.64 -8.66
N TYR A 244 77.43 -22.43 -8.90
CA TYR A 244 77.95 -21.21 -8.29
C TYR A 244 77.70 -21.18 -6.77
N GLU A 245 76.49 -21.50 -6.32
CA GLU A 245 76.14 -21.65 -4.89
C GLU A 245 76.96 -22.74 -4.21
N GLU A 246 77.09 -23.92 -4.83
CA GLU A 246 77.97 -24.99 -4.32
C GLU A 246 79.41 -24.51 -4.18
N ALA A 247 79.96 -23.78 -5.16
CA ALA A 247 81.32 -23.25 -5.09
C ALA A 247 81.49 -22.24 -3.94
N GLN A 248 80.47 -21.43 -3.66
CA GLN A 248 80.47 -20.50 -2.53
C GLN A 248 80.36 -21.23 -1.18
N ALA A 249 79.46 -22.21 -1.07
CA ALA A 249 79.34 -23.05 0.12
C ALA A 249 80.66 -23.81 0.41
N ARG A 250 81.32 -24.33 -0.64
CA ARG A 250 82.64 -24.98 -0.55
C ARG A 250 83.74 -24.03 -0.08
N LYS A 251 83.70 -22.74 -0.47
CA LYS A 251 84.62 -21.72 0.08
C LYS A 251 84.36 -21.46 1.57
N LYS A 252 83.11 -21.49 2.01
CA LYS A 252 82.72 -21.12 3.37
C LYS A 252 82.88 -22.27 4.39
N HIS A 253 82.58 -23.50 3.99
CA HIS A 253 82.55 -24.67 4.88
C HIS A 253 83.72 -25.64 4.68
N GLY A 254 84.52 -25.47 3.61
CA GLY A 254 85.66 -26.34 3.33
C GLY A 254 85.24 -27.76 2.91
N TRP A 255 86.22 -28.59 2.54
CA TRP A 255 85.98 -29.99 2.19
C TRP A 255 85.72 -30.82 3.44
N VAL A 256 84.62 -31.58 3.47
CA VAL A 256 84.43 -32.67 4.43
C VAL A 256 84.98 -33.95 3.80
N THR A 257 86.15 -34.38 4.24
CA THR A 257 86.74 -35.68 3.87
C THR A 257 86.55 -36.65 5.02
N VAL A 258 85.63 -37.62 4.87
CA VAL A 258 85.56 -38.78 5.76
C VAL A 258 86.56 -39.83 5.29
N ASN A 259 87.51 -40.19 6.15
CA ASN A 259 88.50 -41.23 5.87
C ASN A 259 88.71 -42.06 7.15
N GLY A 260 88.07 -43.24 7.23
CA GLY A 260 88.24 -44.17 8.34
C GLY A 260 87.10 -45.20 8.47
N ALA A 261 87.46 -46.49 8.55
CA ALA A 261 86.55 -47.61 8.80
C ALA A 261 86.01 -47.56 10.23
N ASP A 262 84.70 -47.77 10.39
CA ASP A 262 83.91 -47.80 11.62
C ASP A 262 84.02 -46.60 12.57
N THR A 263 83.17 -45.58 12.37
CA THR A 263 82.58 -44.80 13.47
C THR A 263 81.29 -44.11 13.03
N VAL A 264 80.29 -44.13 13.92
CA VAL A 264 79.03 -43.38 13.78
C VAL A 264 79.37 -41.88 13.80
N VAL A 265 79.03 -41.14 12.75
CA VAL A 265 79.09 -39.68 12.75
C VAL A 265 77.83 -39.17 13.44
N THR A 266 77.91 -38.83 14.73
CA THR A 266 76.96 -37.92 15.38
C THR A 266 77.47 -36.50 15.19
N ASP A 267 76.74 -35.69 14.42
CA ASP A 267 76.86 -34.24 14.50
C ASP A 267 76.06 -33.76 15.72
N GLU A 268 76.73 -33.70 16.88
CA GLU A 268 76.29 -32.86 17.99
C GLU A 268 76.88 -31.46 17.80
N ALA A 269 76.25 -30.66 16.95
CA ALA A 269 76.18 -29.22 17.15
C ALA A 269 74.82 -28.92 17.79
N GLY A 270 74.79 -28.94 19.13
CA GLY A 270 73.61 -28.59 19.91
C GLY A 270 73.21 -27.13 19.76
N LYS A 271 71.94 -26.89 19.44
CA LYS A 271 70.95 -26.10 20.21
C LYS A 271 69.63 -25.98 19.44
#